data_AF-A0A345H661-F1
#
_entry.id   AF-A0A345H661-F1
#
_cell.length_a   1.000
_cell.length_b   1.000
_cell.length_c   1.000
_cell.angle_alpha   90.00
_cell.angle_beta   90.00
_cell.angle_gamma   90.00
#
_symmetry.space_group_name_H-M   'P 1'
#
loop_
_entity.id
_entity.type
_entity.pdbx_description
1 polymer ?
#
loop_
_entity_poly.entity_id
_entity_poly.type
_entity_poly.pdbx_seq_one_letter_code
_entity_poly.pdbx_strand_id
1 'polypeptide(L)'
;MGTMKSKTSDLLIQIISVTIGVFLGFAISNWSESRKESQKYNALIQNIASEIQSNQQKINNVLEYHKMVRDSTRYYLNQKENLQGKSTFFKGINTLSFSNSAYQTGIQTGLFNTMELEKIQAINDIYTKQRSYEDFSNIMLSGLISMDFDESDASARKIAMFLTISMSDIVIKEQQLLNSIQKALSLIK
;
A
#
# COMPACT_ATOMS: atom_id res chain seq x y z
N MET A 1 53.85 -55.03 18.94
CA MET A 1 52.71 -54.70 18.04
C MET A 1 51.68 -53.78 18.74
N GLY A 2 52.13 -52.76 19.49
CA GLY A 2 51.28 -52.00 20.43
C GLY A 2 51.35 -50.48 20.34
N THR A 3 52.19 -49.89 19.48
CA THR A 3 52.41 -48.42 19.42
C THR A 3 51.61 -47.71 18.33
N MET A 4 50.88 -48.45 17.49
CA MET A 4 50.16 -47.89 16.34
C MET A 4 48.70 -47.50 16.67
N LYS A 5 48.11 -48.06 17.73
CA LYS A 5 46.74 -47.77 18.17
C LYS A 5 46.57 -46.41 18.87
N SER A 6 47.61 -45.86 19.50
CA SER A 6 47.51 -44.56 20.19
C SER A 6 47.54 -43.40 19.21
N LYS A 7 48.44 -43.41 18.22
CA LYS A 7 48.55 -42.35 17.21
C LYS A 7 47.29 -42.18 16.37
N THR A 8 46.59 -43.26 16.04
CA THR A 8 45.32 -43.20 15.29
C THR A 8 44.18 -42.66 16.16
N SER A 9 44.17 -42.98 17.46
CA SER A 9 43.20 -42.42 18.42
C SER A 9 43.41 -40.91 18.61
N ASP A 10 44.66 -40.46 18.72
CA ASP A 10 44.97 -39.03 18.85
C ASP A 10 44.55 -38.24 17.62
N LEU A 11 44.80 -38.77 16.42
CA LEU A 11 44.35 -38.18 15.15
C LEU A 11 42.81 -38.09 15.07
N LEU A 12 42.09 -39.12 15.52
CA LEU A 12 40.62 -39.10 15.55
C LEU A 12 40.08 -38.04 16.50
N ILE A 13 40.64 -37.91 17.70
CA ILE A 13 40.26 -36.87 18.67
C ILE A 13 40.51 -35.49 18.08
N GLN A 14 41.64 -35.29 17.40
CA GLN A 14 41.99 -34.03 16.76
C GLN A 14 40.99 -33.67 15.65
N ILE A 15 40.66 -34.62 14.77
CA ILE A 15 39.67 -34.42 13.70
C ILE A 15 38.30 -34.08 14.30
N ILE A 16 37.83 -34.86 15.28
CA ILE A 16 36.54 -34.62 15.94
C ILE A 16 36.51 -33.24 16.62
N SER A 17 37.58 -32.84 17.31
CA SER A 17 37.65 -31.54 17.97
C SER A 17 37.61 -30.39 16.97
N VAL A 18 38.32 -30.49 15.84
CA VAL A 18 38.29 -29.49 14.76
C VAL A 18 36.90 -29.45 14.13
N THR A 19 36.30 -30.60 13.84
CA THR A 19 34.94 -30.69 13.28
C THR A 19 33.91 -30.05 14.22
N ILE A 20 33.96 -30.31 15.52
CA ILE A 20 33.07 -29.70 16.52
C ILE A 20 33.26 -28.18 16.54
N GLY A 21 34.51 -27.70 16.55
CA GLY A 21 34.79 -26.26 16.54
C GLY A 21 34.22 -25.55 15.31
N VAL A 22 34.44 -26.13 14.12
CA VAL A 22 33.90 -25.61 12.85
C VAL A 22 32.37 -25.66 12.86
N PHE A 23 31.78 -26.79 13.28
CA PHE A 23 30.33 -26.96 13.35
C PHE A 23 29.68 -25.95 14.29
N LEU A 24 30.25 -25.72 15.48
CA LEU A 24 29.76 -24.70 16.42
C LEU A 24 29.87 -23.29 15.84
N GLY A 25 30.96 -22.98 15.14
CA GLY A 25 31.10 -21.71 14.42
C GLY A 25 29.99 -21.48 13.40
N PHE A 26 29.71 -22.49 12.57
CA PHE A 26 28.60 -22.44 11.61
C PHE A 26 27.23 -22.34 12.29
N ALA A 27 26.99 -23.09 13.36
CA ALA A 27 25.73 -23.05 14.09
C ALA A 27 25.45 -21.66 14.69
N ILE A 28 26.46 -21.02 15.29
CA ILE A 28 26.36 -19.65 15.83
C ILE A 28 26.13 -18.64 14.69
N SER A 29 26.85 -18.79 13.57
CA SER A 29 26.68 -17.91 12.40
C SER A 29 25.27 -17.99 11.84
N ASN A 30 24.76 -19.20 11.59
CA ASN A 30 23.42 -19.43 11.05
C ASN A 30 22.33 -18.90 12.00
N TRP A 31 22.51 -19.08 13.31
CA TRP A 31 21.58 -18.55 14.30
C TRP A 31 21.54 -17.01 14.29
N SER A 32 22.70 -16.36 14.23
CA SER A 32 22.82 -14.91 14.13
C SER A 32 22.18 -14.37 12.84
N GLU A 33 22.39 -15.05 11.72
CA GLU A 33 21.84 -14.68 10.43
C GLU A 33 20.31 -14.82 10.39
N SER A 34 19.77 -15.95 10.85
CA SER A 34 18.32 -16.18 10.97
C SER A 34 17.65 -15.14 11.87
N ARG A 35 18.30 -14.75 12.97
CA ARG A 35 17.80 -13.68 13.86
C ARG A 35 17.74 -12.33 13.13
N LYS A 36 18.78 -11.97 12.38
CA LYS A 36 18.81 -10.71 11.61
C LYS A 36 17.75 -10.71 10.51
N GLU A 37 17.55 -11.83 9.83
CA GLU A 37 16.53 -11.98 8.80
C GLU A 37 15.12 -11.81 9.39
N SER A 38 14.85 -12.46 10.52
CA SER A 38 13.58 -12.31 11.26
C SER A 38 13.32 -10.87 11.70
N GLN A 39 14.37 -10.15 12.15
CA GLN A 39 14.26 -8.73 12.51
C GLN A 39 13.91 -7.85 11.31
N LYS A 40 14.57 -8.07 10.17
CA LYS A 40 14.27 -7.33 8.92
C LYS A 40 12.85 -7.59 8.44
N TYR A 41 12.40 -8.85 8.47
CA TYR A 41 11.04 -9.23 8.12
C TYR A 41 10.01 -8.52 9.01
N ASN A 42 10.19 -8.58 10.33
CA ASN A 42 9.26 -7.94 11.28
C ASN A 42 9.23 -6.42 11.12
N ALA A 43 10.40 -5.79 10.92
CA ALA A 43 10.49 -4.36 10.67
C ALA A 43 9.76 -3.96 9.37
N LEU A 44 9.93 -4.74 8.29
CA LEU A 44 9.22 -4.50 7.04
C LEU A 44 7.70 -4.59 7.23
N ILE A 45 7.22 -5.65 7.88
CA ILE A 45 5.79 -5.85 8.15
C ILE A 45 5.20 -4.69 8.96
N GLN A 46 5.89 -4.25 10.01
CA GLN A 46 5.46 -3.10 10.82
C GLN A 46 5.41 -1.81 10.00
N ASN A 47 6.42 -1.56 9.17
CA ASN A 47 6.45 -0.38 8.30
C ASN A 47 5.34 -0.42 7.25
N ILE A 48 5.08 -1.57 6.63
CA ILE A 48 3.97 -1.74 5.67
C ILE A 48 2.62 -1.51 6.36
N ALA A 49 2.42 -2.08 7.56
CA ALA A 49 1.18 -1.88 8.30
C ALA A 49 0.96 -0.41 8.66
N SER A 50 2.00 0.28 9.12
CA SER A 50 1.95 1.72 9.43
C SER A 50 1.68 2.57 8.18
N GLU A 51 2.31 2.25 7.05
CA GLU A 51 2.10 2.92 5.77
C GLU A 51 0.65 2.76 5.27
N ILE A 52 0.12 1.53 5.33
CA ILE A 52 -1.27 1.22 4.97
C ILE A 52 -2.24 1.97 5.88
N GLN A 53 -2.00 2.02 7.19
CA GLN A 53 -2.85 2.73 8.14
C GLN A 53 -2.84 4.25 7.92
N SER A 54 -1.67 4.84 7.65
CA SER A 54 -1.56 6.26 7.30
C SER A 54 -2.32 6.58 6.02
N ASN A 55 -2.18 5.73 4.99
CA ASN A 55 -2.94 5.87 3.75
C ASN A 55 -4.45 5.69 3.96
N GLN A 56 -4.88 4.78 4.84
CA GLN A 56 -6.28 4.63 5.23
C GLN A 56 -6.86 5.92 5.83
N GLN A 57 -6.10 6.57 6.72
CA GLN A 57 -6.51 7.84 7.32
C GLN A 57 -6.70 8.93 6.27
N LYS A 58 -5.78 9.02 5.29
CA LYS A 58 -5.92 9.98 4.17
C LYS A 58 -7.24 9.78 3.42
N ILE A 59 -7.63 8.54 3.13
CA ILE A 59 -8.89 8.22 2.45
C ILE A 59 -10.08 8.64 3.30
N ASN A 60 -10.09 8.26 4.59
CA ASN A 60 -11.19 8.59 5.49
C ASN A 60 -11.41 10.11 5.63
N ASN A 61 -10.34 10.91 5.54
CA ASN A 61 -10.43 12.37 5.64
C ASN A 61 -11.11 13.04 4.44
N VAL A 62 -11.18 12.37 3.27
CA VAL A 62 -11.73 12.96 2.04
C VAL A 62 -12.99 12.26 1.53
N LEU A 63 -13.24 11.03 1.95
CA LEU A 63 -14.37 10.22 1.48
C LEU A 63 -15.73 10.92 1.64
N GLU A 64 -15.99 11.52 2.80
CA GLU A 64 -17.26 12.23 3.04
C GLU A 64 -17.38 13.50 2.19
N TYR A 65 -16.26 14.17 1.91
CA TYR A 65 -16.25 15.28 0.98
C TYR A 65 -16.58 14.82 -0.45
N HIS A 66 -15.97 13.75 -0.94
CA HIS A 66 -16.27 13.21 -2.27
C HIS A 66 -17.71 12.73 -2.42
N LYS A 67 -18.27 12.09 -1.39
CA LYS A 67 -19.70 11.76 -1.33
C LYS A 67 -20.58 13.00 -1.40
N MET A 68 -20.25 14.03 -0.61
CA MET A 68 -21.00 15.29 -0.58
C MET A 68 -20.95 16.00 -1.94
N VAL A 69 -19.80 16.07 -2.61
CA VAL A 69 -19.69 16.65 -3.96
C VAL A 69 -20.56 15.86 -4.94
N ARG A 70 -20.43 14.54 -4.97
CA ARG A 70 -21.23 13.65 -5.85
C ARG A 70 -22.74 13.87 -5.66
N ASP A 71 -23.19 13.87 -4.43
CA ASP A 71 -24.61 13.94 -4.10
C ASP A 71 -25.18 15.34 -4.38
N SER A 72 -24.38 16.38 -4.09
CA SER A 72 -24.74 17.77 -4.40
C SER A 72 -24.85 17.99 -5.90
N THR A 73 -23.86 17.56 -6.69
CA THR A 73 -23.87 17.74 -8.15
C THR A 73 -25.01 16.96 -8.79
N ARG A 74 -25.32 15.74 -8.31
CA ARG A 74 -26.48 14.96 -8.75
C ARG A 74 -27.79 15.66 -8.45
N TYR A 75 -27.93 16.22 -7.24
CA TYR A 75 -29.11 16.99 -6.85
C TYR A 75 -29.31 18.18 -7.80
N TYR A 76 -28.25 18.97 -8.05
CA TYR A 76 -28.31 20.15 -8.89
C TYR A 76 -28.61 19.84 -10.36
N LEU A 77 -28.08 18.75 -10.92
CA LEU A 77 -28.39 18.33 -12.30
C LEU A 77 -29.88 17.99 -12.49
N ASN A 78 -30.55 17.51 -11.45
CA ASN A 78 -31.96 17.14 -11.49
C ASN A 78 -32.90 18.34 -11.29
N GLN A 79 -32.38 19.50 -10.87
CA GLN A 79 -33.18 20.72 -10.71
C GLN A 79 -33.29 21.50 -12.03
N LYS A 80 -34.47 22.06 -12.29
CA LYS A 80 -34.74 22.90 -13.47
C LYS A 80 -34.26 24.35 -13.29
N GLU A 81 -33.92 24.76 -12.08
CA GLU A 81 -33.45 26.12 -11.77
C GLU A 81 -31.99 26.36 -12.20
N ASN A 82 -31.67 27.63 -12.45
CA ASN A 82 -30.31 28.09 -12.75
C ASN A 82 -29.32 27.68 -11.64
N LEU A 83 -28.16 27.16 -12.09
CA LEU A 83 -27.04 26.78 -11.22
C LEU A 83 -26.17 27.96 -10.79
N GLN A 84 -26.43 29.16 -11.33
CA GLN A 84 -25.67 30.37 -11.03
C GLN A 84 -25.70 30.71 -9.53
N GLY A 85 -24.52 30.86 -8.93
CA GLY A 85 -24.33 31.28 -7.53
C GLY A 85 -24.38 30.17 -6.46
N LYS A 86 -24.65 28.90 -6.81
CA LYS A 86 -24.87 27.80 -5.83
C LYS A 86 -23.64 26.91 -5.56
N SER A 87 -22.45 27.26 -6.06
CA SER A 87 -21.25 26.40 -6.01
C SER A 87 -20.31 26.64 -4.81
N THR A 88 -20.84 26.97 -3.63
CA THR A 88 -19.99 27.10 -2.42
C THR A 88 -19.55 25.76 -1.82
N PHE A 89 -20.12 24.65 -2.28
CA PHE A 89 -19.83 23.30 -1.77
C PHE A 89 -18.56 22.68 -2.37
N PHE A 90 -18.20 23.05 -3.61
CA PHE A 90 -17.04 22.47 -4.30
C PHE A 90 -15.76 23.25 -3.95
N LYS A 91 -14.79 22.56 -3.35
CA LYS A 91 -13.49 23.09 -2.91
C LYS A 91 -12.32 22.48 -3.69
N GLY A 92 -12.59 21.99 -4.90
CA GLY A 92 -11.62 21.27 -5.74
C GLY A 92 -11.78 19.75 -5.67
N ILE A 93 -10.97 19.03 -6.45
CA ILE A 93 -11.06 17.57 -6.53
C ILE A 93 -10.56 16.89 -5.25
N ASN A 94 -9.65 17.52 -4.50
CA ASN A 94 -9.06 16.98 -3.27
C ASN A 94 -8.40 15.60 -3.46
N THR A 95 -7.50 15.52 -4.45
CA THR A 95 -6.78 14.29 -4.79
C THR A 95 -5.86 13.83 -3.66
N LEU A 96 -5.65 12.52 -3.56
CA LEU A 96 -4.76 11.90 -2.57
C LEU A 96 -3.43 11.49 -3.20
N SER A 97 -2.37 11.55 -2.41
CA SER A 97 -1.10 10.89 -2.71
C SER A 97 -0.78 9.86 -1.62
N PHE A 98 -0.52 8.64 -2.05
CA PHE A 98 -0.23 7.52 -1.16
C PHE A 98 1.26 7.36 -0.93
N SER A 99 1.60 6.99 0.30
CA SER A 99 2.95 6.56 0.63
C SER A 99 3.12 5.10 0.22
N ASN A 100 4.26 4.77 -0.38
CA ASN A 100 4.57 3.40 -0.84
C ASN A 100 6.03 2.99 -0.57
N SER A 101 6.73 3.73 0.30
CA SER A 101 8.17 3.55 0.52
C SER A 101 8.48 2.23 1.22
N ALA A 102 7.64 1.81 2.18
CA ALA A 102 7.80 0.52 2.85
C ALA A 102 7.59 -0.63 1.87
N TYR A 103 6.56 -0.53 1.02
CA TYR A 103 6.31 -1.49 -0.04
C TYR A 103 7.46 -1.57 -1.05
N GLN A 104 7.94 -0.43 -1.57
CA GLN A 104 9.07 -0.42 -2.51
C GLN A 104 10.34 -0.99 -1.89
N THR A 105 10.60 -0.70 -0.62
CA THR A 105 11.74 -1.27 0.12
C THR A 105 11.62 -2.78 0.17
N GLY A 106 10.45 -3.32 0.51
CA GLY A 106 10.22 -4.77 0.55
C GLY A 106 10.49 -5.48 -0.78
N ILE A 107 10.12 -4.85 -1.91
CA ILE A 107 10.44 -5.35 -3.25
C ILE A 107 11.95 -5.32 -3.48
N GLN A 108 12.59 -4.17 -3.25
CA GLN A 108 14.01 -3.95 -3.55
C GLN A 108 14.93 -4.86 -2.73
N THR A 109 14.59 -5.13 -1.47
CA THR A 109 15.36 -6.00 -0.59
C THR A 109 15.04 -7.48 -0.79
N GLY A 110 14.05 -7.83 -1.62
CA GLY A 110 13.59 -9.20 -1.83
C GLY A 110 12.92 -9.84 -0.61
N LEU A 111 12.56 -9.03 0.40
CA LEU A 111 11.99 -9.54 1.66
C LEU A 111 10.55 -10.05 1.47
N PHE A 112 9.87 -9.70 0.37
CA PHE A 112 8.60 -10.34 0.03
C PHE A 112 8.74 -11.82 -0.29
N ASN A 113 9.91 -12.30 -0.75
CA ASN A 113 10.10 -13.71 -1.11
C ASN A 113 10.02 -14.66 0.10
N THR A 114 10.18 -14.12 1.31
CA THR A 114 10.09 -14.88 2.57
C THR A 114 8.69 -14.83 3.20
N MET A 115 7.77 -14.10 2.58
CA MET A 115 6.40 -13.91 3.08
C MET A 115 5.45 -14.96 2.51
N GLU A 116 4.42 -15.30 3.28
CA GLU A 116 3.30 -16.12 2.79
C GLU A 116 2.61 -15.47 1.59
N LEU A 117 2.30 -16.27 0.56
CA LEU A 117 1.71 -15.82 -0.69
C LEU A 117 0.43 -14.99 -0.48
N GLU A 118 -0.42 -15.39 0.45
CA GLU A 118 -1.68 -14.69 0.73
C GLU A 118 -1.45 -13.26 1.22
N LYS A 119 -0.45 -13.05 2.10
CA LYS A 119 -0.07 -11.72 2.59
C LYS A 119 0.49 -10.87 1.45
N ILE A 120 1.34 -11.44 0.59
CA ILE A 120 1.88 -10.74 -0.60
C ILE A 120 0.74 -10.31 -1.51
N GLN A 121 -0.21 -11.19 -1.81
CA GLN A 121 -1.34 -10.88 -2.68
C GLN A 121 -2.22 -9.77 -2.09
N ALA A 122 -2.50 -9.81 -0.78
CA ALA A 122 -3.28 -8.78 -0.12
C ALA A 122 -2.58 -7.41 -0.12
N ILE A 123 -1.26 -7.38 0.08
CA ILE A 123 -0.44 -6.16 0.00
C ILE A 123 -0.45 -5.62 -1.44
N ASN A 124 -0.15 -6.47 -2.42
CA ASN A 124 -0.11 -6.07 -3.84
C ASN A 124 -1.45 -5.50 -4.32
N ASP A 125 -2.56 -6.09 -3.89
CA ASP A 125 -3.91 -5.61 -4.22
C ASP A 125 -4.14 -4.17 -3.75
N ILE A 126 -3.70 -3.82 -2.53
CA ILE A 126 -3.77 -2.46 -1.99
C ILE A 126 -2.96 -1.48 -2.86
N TYR A 127 -1.68 -1.77 -3.08
CA TYR A 127 -0.80 -0.85 -3.82
C TYR A 127 -1.19 -0.74 -5.30
N THR A 128 -1.78 -1.79 -5.88
CA THR A 128 -2.36 -1.74 -7.24
C THR A 128 -3.57 -0.81 -7.28
N LYS A 129 -4.48 -0.92 -6.30
CA LYS A 129 -5.66 -0.04 -6.20
C LYS A 129 -5.29 1.41 -5.90
N GLN A 130 -4.29 1.65 -5.06
CA GLN A 130 -3.74 2.99 -4.80
C GLN A 130 -3.22 3.63 -6.08
N ARG A 131 -2.42 2.90 -6.87
CA ARG A 131 -1.93 3.40 -8.16
C ARG A 131 -3.08 3.70 -9.13
N SER A 132 -4.03 2.78 -9.25
CA SER A 132 -5.22 3.00 -10.09
C SER A 132 -6.04 4.23 -9.65
N TYR A 133 -6.09 4.52 -8.35
CA TYR A 133 -6.72 5.71 -7.82
C TYR A 133 -5.95 6.98 -8.19
N GLU A 134 -4.62 6.99 -8.05
CA GLU A 134 -3.77 8.14 -8.40
C GLU A 134 -3.84 8.42 -9.91
N ASP A 135 -3.75 7.39 -10.75
CA ASP A 135 -3.90 7.49 -12.21
C ASP A 135 -5.26 8.12 -12.57
N PHE A 136 -6.34 7.62 -11.96
CA PHE A 136 -7.68 8.16 -12.18
C PHE A 136 -7.81 9.61 -11.71
N SER A 137 -7.26 9.93 -10.54
CA SER A 137 -7.25 11.29 -9.97
C SER A 137 -6.53 12.28 -10.88
N ASN A 138 -5.42 11.87 -11.49
CA ASN A 138 -4.65 12.69 -12.42
C ASN A 138 -5.41 12.93 -13.74
N ILE A 139 -6.08 11.90 -14.26
CA ILE A 139 -6.96 12.04 -15.43
C ILE A 139 -8.12 12.98 -15.12
N MET A 140 -8.74 12.86 -13.95
CA MET A 140 -9.80 13.77 -13.53
C MET A 140 -9.33 15.22 -13.41
N LEU A 141 -8.16 15.44 -12.79
CA LEU A 141 -7.60 16.78 -12.67
C LEU A 141 -7.31 17.39 -14.04
N SER A 142 -6.72 16.61 -14.94
CA SER A 142 -6.46 17.03 -16.31
C SER A 142 -7.75 17.35 -17.07
N GLY A 143 -8.77 16.50 -16.91
CA GLY A 143 -10.09 16.70 -17.48
C GLY A 143 -10.73 18.00 -17.00
N LEU A 144 -10.71 18.26 -15.69
CA LEU A 144 -11.24 19.49 -15.10
C LEU A 144 -10.49 20.74 -15.59
N ILE A 145 -9.16 20.70 -15.64
CA ILE A 145 -8.34 21.83 -16.13
C ILE A 145 -8.63 22.14 -17.60
N SER A 146 -8.94 21.12 -18.41
CA SER A 146 -9.26 21.27 -19.83
C SER A 146 -10.67 21.79 -20.11
N MET A 147 -11.53 21.91 -19.09
CA MET A 147 -12.88 22.42 -19.26
C MET A 147 -12.88 23.94 -19.45
N ASP A 148 -13.80 24.41 -20.28
CA ASP A 148 -14.06 25.84 -20.42
C ASP A 148 -14.99 26.31 -19.29
N PHE A 149 -14.57 27.33 -18.57
CA PHE A 149 -15.27 27.88 -17.41
C PHE A 149 -15.83 29.27 -17.77
N ASP A 150 -16.93 29.29 -18.51
CA ASP A 150 -17.72 30.50 -18.71
C ASP A 150 -18.90 30.58 -17.72
N GLU A 151 -19.56 31.75 -17.65
CA GLU A 151 -20.68 31.98 -16.73
C GLU A 151 -22.02 31.38 -17.23
N SER A 152 -22.00 30.59 -18.31
CA SER A 152 -23.22 30.00 -18.87
C SER A 152 -23.73 28.82 -18.04
N ASP A 153 -25.06 28.65 -18.02
CA ASP A 153 -25.69 27.46 -17.41
C ASP A 153 -25.24 26.16 -18.09
N ALA A 154 -24.91 26.20 -19.38
CA ALA A 154 -24.40 25.05 -20.11
C ALA A 154 -23.04 24.58 -19.59
N SER A 155 -22.12 25.49 -19.30
CA SER A 155 -20.81 25.16 -18.72
C SER A 155 -20.94 24.65 -17.27
N ALA A 156 -21.79 25.29 -16.47
CA ALA A 156 -22.11 24.82 -15.12
C ALA A 156 -22.67 23.37 -15.12
N ARG A 157 -23.58 23.05 -16.06
CA ARG A 157 -24.11 21.69 -16.22
C ARG A 157 -23.05 20.67 -16.66
N LYS A 158 -22.15 21.04 -17.58
CA LYS A 158 -21.03 20.18 -18.00
C LYS A 158 -20.12 19.83 -16.82
N ILE A 159 -19.75 20.83 -16.01
CA ILE A 159 -18.93 20.64 -14.81
C ILE A 159 -19.66 19.75 -13.80
N ALA A 160 -20.95 20.00 -13.54
CA ALA A 160 -21.74 19.19 -12.62
C ALA A 160 -21.87 17.73 -13.10
N MET A 161 -22.04 17.50 -14.41
CA MET A 161 -22.09 16.16 -14.99
C MET A 161 -20.77 15.44 -14.85
N PHE A 162 -19.65 16.12 -15.15
CA PHE A 162 -18.31 15.59 -14.94
C PHE A 162 -18.08 15.20 -13.48
N LEU A 163 -18.31 16.13 -12.55
CA LEU A 163 -18.13 15.87 -11.12
C LEU A 163 -19.04 14.74 -10.62
N THR A 164 -20.28 14.63 -11.10
CA THR A 164 -21.18 13.55 -10.70
C THR A 164 -20.65 12.18 -11.10
N ILE A 165 -20.18 12.03 -12.33
CA ILE A 165 -19.63 10.77 -12.83
C ILE A 165 -18.33 10.47 -12.10
N SER A 166 -17.39 11.40 -12.14
CA SER A 166 -16.04 11.16 -11.66
C SER A 166 -15.97 11.01 -10.14
N MET A 167 -16.78 11.74 -9.36
CA MET A 167 -16.86 11.53 -7.90
C MET A 167 -17.57 10.24 -7.52
N SER A 168 -18.49 9.73 -8.36
CA SER A 168 -19.06 8.40 -8.15
C SER A 168 -17.97 7.33 -8.23
N ASP A 169 -17.11 7.41 -9.24
CA ASP A 169 -15.99 6.47 -9.42
C ASP A 169 -14.92 6.60 -8.33
N ILE A 170 -14.59 7.83 -7.92
CA ILE A 170 -13.68 8.08 -6.77
C ILE A 170 -14.22 7.37 -5.52
N VAL A 171 -15.48 7.62 -5.15
CA VAL A 171 -16.06 7.03 -3.92
C VAL A 171 -16.07 5.51 -3.99
N ILE A 172 -16.36 4.92 -5.15
CA ILE A 172 -16.30 3.46 -5.35
C ILE A 172 -14.88 2.94 -5.14
N LYS A 173 -13.88 3.58 -5.76
CA LYS A 173 -12.46 3.20 -5.63
C LYS A 173 -11.97 3.32 -4.19
N GLU A 174 -12.33 4.41 -3.49
CA GLU A 174 -12.00 4.61 -2.08
C GLU A 174 -12.59 3.52 -1.20
N GLN A 175 -13.87 3.17 -1.38
CA GLN A 175 -14.51 2.11 -0.60
C GLN A 175 -13.90 0.74 -0.89
N GLN A 176 -13.62 0.43 -2.16
CA GLN A 176 -12.93 -0.81 -2.54
C GLN A 176 -11.53 -0.88 -1.92
N LEU A 177 -10.79 0.24 -1.90
CA LEU A 177 -9.49 0.33 -1.29
C LEU A 177 -9.57 0.15 0.23
N LEU A 178 -10.51 0.79 0.92
CA LEU A 178 -10.75 0.60 2.35
C LEU A 178 -11.06 -0.85 2.71
N ASN A 179 -11.89 -1.53 1.90
CA ASN A 179 -12.19 -2.95 2.09
C ASN A 179 -10.93 -3.83 1.94
N SER A 180 -10.08 -3.50 0.95
CA SER A 180 -8.82 -4.22 0.70
C SER A 180 -7.82 -4.00 1.82
N ILE A 181 -7.74 -2.77 2.34
CA ILE A 181 -6.96 -2.40 3.52
C ILE A 181 -7.39 -3.21 4.75
N GLN A 182 -8.70 -3.27 5.02
CA GLN A 182 -9.22 -4.02 6.15
C GLN A 182 -8.84 -5.51 6.06
N LYS A 183 -8.98 -6.10 4.88
CA LYS A 183 -8.59 -7.49 4.63
C LYS A 183 -7.08 -7.69 4.88
N ALA A 184 -6.21 -6.88 4.28
CA ALA A 184 -4.77 -7.07 4.45
C ALA A 184 -4.30 -6.86 5.89
N LEU A 185 -4.84 -5.86 6.60
CA LEU A 185 -4.49 -5.63 8.01
C LEU A 185 -4.91 -6.79 8.92
N SER A 186 -5.95 -7.56 8.57
CA SER A 186 -6.31 -8.78 9.30
C SER A 186 -5.37 -9.96 9.05
N LEU A 187 -4.64 -9.96 7.94
CA LEU A 187 -3.68 -11.00 7.57
C LEU A 187 -2.26 -10.69 8.07
N ILE A 188 -1.95 -9.42 8.26
CA ILE A 188 -0.59 -8.94 8.57
C ILE A 188 -0.40 -8.68 10.08
N LYS A 189 -1.48 -8.48 10.83
CA LYS A 189 -1.47 -8.44 12.30
C LYS A 189 -1.29 -9.82 12.90
#